data_AF-A0A962L3X9-F1
#
_entry.id   AF-A0A962L3X9-F1
#
_cell.length_a   1.000
_cell.length_b   1.000
_cell.length_c   1.000
_cell.angle_alpha   90.00
_cell.angle_beta   90.00
_cell.angle_gamma   90.00
#
_symmetry.space_group_name_H-M   'P 1'
#
loop_
_entity.id
_entity.type
_entity.pdbx_description
1 polymer ?
#
loop_
_entity_poly.entity_id
_entity_poly.type
_entity_poly.pdbx_seq_one_letter_code
_entity_poly.pdbx_strand_id
1 'polypeptide(L)'
;MITFKARRRRLSLVTLAVAAVIIPLLLAWSLSLHDIAFVSGWTLLSLVIVLTLFNVRKKLTYPPLFKSSTWLQLHVYVGYLAILVFFFHTGARLPRGLFESVLYALFLLLALSGIVGLYLSRSVPNSLADRGSEVIFERIPRFRRELSDRAKALVLQSIEKHGSSILSDFYSMRLADFMSRPQHLGAHLIRSERPRQQILHDLEALDRYLSESEREIARELTSLIGQKDDLDFHYTRQGILKLWLFAHIPLTYMLLIFLVAHVVLVYAFAGTIS
;
A
#
# COMPACT_ATOMS: atom_id res chain seq x y z
N MET A 1 -6.89 1.93 30.71
CA MET A 1 -6.53 1.61 29.30
C MET A 1 -6.64 2.87 28.46
N ILE A 2 -5.53 3.42 27.95
CA ILE A 2 -5.56 4.68 27.17
C ILE A 2 -6.08 4.37 25.76
N THR A 3 -7.17 5.01 25.36
CA THR A 3 -7.81 4.81 24.05
C THR A 3 -6.87 5.18 22.90
N PHE A 4 -7.01 4.50 21.75
CA PHE A 4 -6.20 4.72 20.55
C PHE A 4 -6.20 6.20 20.09
N LYS A 5 -7.34 6.89 20.31
CA LYS A 5 -7.49 8.34 20.11
C LYS A 5 -6.61 9.16 21.04
N ALA A 6 -6.55 8.85 22.34
CA ALA A 6 -5.73 9.59 23.32
C ALA A 6 -4.23 9.39 23.08
N ARG A 7 -3.80 8.19 22.69
CA ARG A 7 -2.40 7.91 22.31
C ARG A 7 -2.00 8.68 21.05
N ARG A 8 -2.87 8.73 20.04
CA ARG A 8 -2.66 9.51 18.81
C ARG A 8 -2.62 11.01 19.08
N ARG A 9 -3.49 11.53 19.94
CA ARG A 9 -3.49 12.94 20.37
C ARG A 9 -2.21 13.30 21.11
N ARG A 10 -1.76 12.45 22.03
CA ARG A 10 -0.51 12.65 22.78
C ARG A 10 0.73 12.62 21.88
N LEU A 11 0.81 11.70 20.94
CA LEU A 11 1.91 11.64 19.97
C LEU A 11 1.87 12.79 18.96
N SER A 12 0.68 13.20 18.51
CA SER A 12 0.51 14.39 17.66
C SER A 12 0.94 15.66 18.41
N LEU A 13 0.60 15.78 19.69
CA LEU A 13 1.05 16.86 20.57
C LEU A 13 2.55 16.81 20.80
N VAL A 14 3.16 15.63 20.91
CA VAL A 14 4.62 15.48 21.00
C VAL A 14 5.31 15.88 19.71
N THR A 15 4.78 15.52 18.54
CA THR A 15 5.34 15.97 17.25
C THR A 15 5.13 17.46 17.02
N LEU A 16 3.99 18.01 17.46
CA LEU A 16 3.76 19.46 17.43
C LEU A 16 4.67 20.18 18.41
N ALA A 17 4.95 19.61 19.58
CA ALA A 17 5.86 20.16 20.57
C ALA A 17 7.31 20.08 20.10
N VAL A 18 7.73 18.97 19.48
CA VAL A 18 9.07 18.82 18.90
C VAL A 18 9.24 19.77 17.73
N ALA A 19 8.24 19.91 16.85
CA ALA A 19 8.25 20.92 15.80
C ALA A 19 8.25 22.34 16.38
N ALA A 20 7.43 22.62 17.41
CA ALA A 20 7.39 23.91 18.10
C ALA A 20 8.61 24.19 18.98
N VAL A 21 9.53 23.23 19.16
CA VAL A 21 10.84 23.44 19.81
C VAL A 21 11.92 23.58 18.75
N ILE A 22 11.93 22.71 17.73
CA ILE A 22 12.92 22.72 16.64
C ILE A 22 12.76 23.98 15.77
N ILE A 23 11.53 24.38 15.44
CA ILE A 23 11.27 25.58 14.62
C ILE A 23 11.82 26.85 15.29
N PRO A 24 11.50 27.17 16.56
CA PRO A 24 12.11 28.32 17.23
C PRO A 24 13.58 28.11 17.59
N LEU A 25 14.09 26.89 17.77
CA LEU A 25 15.55 26.68 17.87
C LEU A 25 16.25 27.05 16.56
N LEU A 26 15.71 26.62 15.42
CA LEU A 26 16.23 26.96 14.10
C LEU A 26 16.10 28.46 13.81
N LEU A 27 15.01 29.10 14.25
CA LEU A 27 14.81 30.55 14.12
C LEU A 27 15.72 31.35 15.09
N ALA A 28 15.90 30.88 16.33
CA ALA A 28 16.79 31.51 17.31
C ALA A 28 18.26 31.37 16.90
N TRP A 29 18.64 30.23 16.31
CA TRP A 29 19.99 30.02 15.76
C TRP A 29 20.20 30.75 14.43
N SER A 30 19.12 31.03 13.67
CA SER A 30 19.18 31.87 12.45
C SER A 30 19.46 33.34 12.73
N LEU A 31 19.25 33.80 13.97
CA LEU A 31 19.67 35.12 14.43
C LEU A 31 21.19 35.16 14.77
N SER A 32 21.87 34.01 14.80
CA SER A 32 23.27 33.86 15.16
C SER A 32 24.16 33.55 13.93
N LEU A 33 24.19 34.45 12.95
CA LEU A 33 25.23 34.64 11.90
C LEU A 33 25.81 33.40 11.16
N HIS A 34 25.20 32.21 11.22
CA HIS A 34 25.59 31.03 10.44
C HIS A 34 24.67 30.85 9.23
N ASP A 35 25.25 30.44 8.09
CA ASP A 35 24.57 30.27 6.81
C ASP A 35 23.29 29.43 6.93
N ILE A 36 22.15 30.10 6.75
CA ILE A 36 20.78 29.56 6.86
C ILE A 36 20.61 28.31 5.97
N ALA A 37 21.32 28.24 4.84
CA ALA A 37 21.31 27.12 3.91
C ALA A 37 21.90 25.82 4.51
N PHE A 38 23.00 25.90 5.26
CA PHE A 38 23.65 24.73 5.84
C PHE A 38 22.82 24.14 6.99
N VAL A 39 22.26 24.98 7.86
CA VAL A 39 21.47 24.53 9.01
C VAL A 39 20.18 23.84 8.56
N SER A 40 19.46 24.45 7.61
CA SER A 40 18.27 23.84 7.02
C SER A 40 18.58 22.55 6.26
N GLY A 41 19.74 22.49 5.58
CA GLY A 41 20.23 21.29 4.90
C GLY A 41 20.54 20.13 5.85
N TRP A 42 21.29 20.36 6.93
CA TRP A 42 21.59 19.34 7.94
C TRP A 42 20.34 18.87 8.68
N THR A 43 19.39 19.77 8.95
CA THR A 43 18.11 19.40 9.54
C THR A 43 17.34 18.46 8.60
N LEU A 44 17.22 18.82 7.33
CA LEU A 44 16.54 17.99 6.33
C LEU A 44 17.21 16.63 6.15
N LEU A 45 18.55 16.59 6.06
CA LEU A 45 19.32 15.36 5.99
C LEU A 45 19.05 14.45 7.19
N SER A 46 19.06 15.01 8.40
CA SER A 46 18.77 14.27 9.63
C SER A 46 17.37 13.66 9.61
N LEU A 47 16.36 14.42 9.15
CA LEU A 47 14.98 13.95 9.00
C LEU A 47 14.88 12.81 7.99
N VAL A 48 15.56 12.90 6.83
CA VAL A 48 15.59 11.85 5.81
C VAL A 48 16.26 10.58 6.35
N ILE A 49 17.33 10.70 7.13
CA ILE A 49 17.98 9.55 7.80
C ILE A 49 17.00 8.88 8.78
N VAL A 50 16.29 9.66 9.61
CA VAL A 50 15.28 9.10 10.53
C VAL A 50 14.15 8.41 9.76
N LEU A 51 13.72 8.95 8.62
CA LEU A 51 12.69 8.32 7.77
C LEU A 51 13.13 6.96 7.23
N THR A 52 14.39 6.85 6.81
CA THR A 52 14.96 5.62 6.21
C THR A 52 15.25 4.55 7.26
N LEU A 53 15.54 4.94 8.51
CA LEU A 53 15.74 4.03 9.63
C LEU A 53 14.53 3.10 9.87
N PHE A 54 13.32 3.50 9.47
CA PHE A 54 12.14 2.63 9.52
C PHE A 54 12.31 1.34 8.69
N ASN A 55 12.96 1.41 7.54
CA ASN A 55 13.23 0.25 6.70
C ASN A 55 14.26 -0.67 7.37
N VAL A 56 15.31 -0.09 7.96
CA VAL A 56 16.34 -0.81 8.71
C VAL A 56 15.74 -1.50 9.95
N ARG A 57 14.83 -0.84 10.68
CA ARG A 57 14.10 -1.44 11.81
C ARG A 57 13.23 -2.65 11.40
N LYS A 58 12.77 -2.72 10.15
CA LYS A 58 12.07 -3.94 9.68
C LYS A 58 13.03 -5.12 9.50
N LYS A 59 14.32 -4.85 9.25
CA LYS A 59 15.37 -5.86 9.09
C LYS A 59 16.06 -6.22 10.41
N LEU A 60 16.06 -5.31 11.39
CA LEU A 60 16.61 -5.53 12.72
C LEU A 60 15.54 -6.06 13.69
N THR A 61 15.61 -7.35 14.01
CA THR A 61 14.71 -8.03 14.96
C THR A 61 15.00 -7.64 16.42
N TYR A 62 16.20 -7.13 16.71
CA TYR A 62 16.67 -6.79 18.04
C TYR A 62 17.51 -5.50 18.01
N PRO A 63 17.37 -4.57 18.99
CA PRO A 63 16.46 -4.56 20.15
C PRO A 63 15.04 -4.02 19.85
N PRO A 64 14.03 -4.34 20.68
CA PRO A 64 12.62 -3.99 20.45
C PRO A 64 12.32 -2.52 20.84
N LEU A 65 12.90 -1.56 20.12
CA LEU A 65 12.83 -0.15 20.53
C LEU A 65 11.38 0.40 20.54
N PHE A 66 10.48 -0.01 19.60
CA PHE A 66 9.04 0.33 19.64
C PHE A 66 8.13 -0.62 18.83
N LYS A 67 6.81 -0.57 19.11
CA LYS A 67 5.75 -1.24 18.31
C LYS A 67 5.72 -0.71 16.87
N SER A 68 5.42 -1.58 15.90
CA SER A 68 5.35 -1.24 14.47
C SER A 68 4.38 -0.07 14.17
N SER A 69 3.24 -0.03 14.88
CA SER A 69 2.26 1.07 14.74
C SER A 69 2.80 2.44 15.18
N THR A 70 3.68 2.48 16.18
CA THR A 70 4.31 3.72 16.64
C THR A 70 5.36 4.19 15.64
N TRP A 71 6.15 3.28 15.07
CA TRP A 71 7.11 3.61 14.01
C TRP A 71 6.44 4.15 12.75
N LEU A 72 5.32 3.56 12.31
CA LEU A 72 4.57 4.07 11.16
C LEU A 72 4.06 5.50 11.42
N GLN A 73 3.55 5.76 12.63
CA GLN A 73 3.11 7.11 13.01
C GLN A 73 4.28 8.09 12.99
N LEU A 74 5.41 7.75 13.60
CA LEU A 74 6.61 8.58 13.61
C LEU A 74 7.07 8.88 12.17
N HIS A 75 7.16 7.86 11.31
CA HIS A 75 7.54 8.01 9.90
C HIS A 75 6.61 8.98 9.15
N VAL A 76 5.29 8.89 9.36
CA VAL A 76 4.34 9.81 8.74
C VAL A 76 4.52 11.25 9.23
N TYR A 77 4.68 11.46 10.55
CA TYR A 77 4.83 12.82 11.10
C TYR A 77 6.17 13.46 10.74
N VAL A 78 7.27 12.70 10.83
CA VAL A 78 8.59 13.14 10.37
C VAL A 78 8.57 13.42 8.87
N GLY A 79 7.79 12.66 8.09
CA GLY A 79 7.61 12.89 6.66
C GLY A 79 6.96 14.24 6.36
N TYR A 80 5.87 14.58 7.06
CA TYR A 80 5.26 15.90 6.93
C TYR A 80 6.20 17.04 7.36
N LEU A 81 6.96 16.84 8.43
CA LEU A 81 7.97 17.80 8.87
C LEU A 81 9.08 17.98 7.83
N ALA A 82 9.56 16.89 7.22
CA ALA A 82 10.58 16.93 6.18
C ALA A 82 10.08 17.68 4.94
N ILE A 83 8.82 17.50 4.53
CA ILE A 83 8.21 18.26 3.43
C ILE A 83 8.24 19.77 3.74
N LEU A 84 7.85 20.16 4.97
CA LEU A 84 7.86 21.56 5.39
C LEU A 84 9.28 22.14 5.37
N VAL A 85 10.25 21.45 5.99
CA VAL A 85 11.66 21.88 6.04
C VAL A 85 12.27 21.94 4.63
N PHE A 86 11.90 21.04 3.73
CA PHE A 86 12.35 21.05 2.34
C PHE A 86 11.91 22.31 1.59
N PHE A 87 10.65 22.75 1.74
CA PHE A 87 10.18 24.00 1.15
C PHE A 87 10.90 25.23 1.72
N PHE A 88 11.21 25.22 3.02
CA PHE A 88 12.02 26.28 3.63
C PHE A 88 13.46 26.27 3.13
N HIS A 89 14.09 25.10 3.02
CA HIS A 89 15.48 24.94 2.57
C HIS A 89 15.66 25.41 1.12
N THR A 90 14.70 25.10 0.24
CA THR A 90 14.71 25.53 -1.18
C THR A 90 14.23 26.97 -1.37
N GLY A 91 13.73 27.63 -0.31
CA GLY A 91 13.06 28.92 -0.40
C GLY A 91 11.84 28.92 -1.32
N ALA A 92 11.25 27.73 -1.56
CA ALA A 92 10.20 27.48 -2.56
C ALA A 92 10.54 27.93 -3.99
N ARG A 93 11.83 28.03 -4.33
CA ARG A 93 12.29 28.40 -5.67
C ARG A 93 12.53 27.16 -6.51
N LEU A 94 12.14 27.23 -7.79
CA LEU A 94 12.52 26.22 -8.77
C LEU A 94 14.03 26.29 -9.02
N PRO A 95 14.77 25.18 -8.83
CA PRO A 95 16.19 25.14 -9.11
C PRO A 95 16.47 25.35 -10.61
N ARG A 96 17.63 25.93 -10.92
CA ARG A 96 18.05 26.18 -12.31
C ARG A 96 18.99 25.10 -12.84
N GLY A 97 19.68 24.38 -11.96
CA GLY A 97 20.58 23.29 -12.34
C GLY A 97 19.82 21.99 -12.63
N LEU A 98 20.32 21.19 -13.59
CA LEU A 98 19.78 19.87 -13.89
C LEU A 98 19.81 18.95 -12.67
N PHE A 99 20.95 18.90 -11.97
CA PHE A 99 21.13 18.05 -10.78
C PHE A 99 20.15 18.41 -9.66
N GLU A 100 20.04 19.70 -9.32
CA GLU A 100 19.11 20.21 -8.30
C GLU A 100 17.66 19.95 -8.69
N SER A 101 17.30 20.09 -9.97
CA SER A 101 15.96 19.79 -10.48
C SER A 101 15.59 18.32 -10.32
N VAL A 102 16.53 17.42 -10.61
CA VAL A 102 16.34 15.98 -10.41
C VAL A 102 16.17 15.66 -8.92
N LEU A 103 17.01 16.21 -8.04
CA LEU A 103 16.89 16.01 -6.59
C LEU A 103 15.55 16.53 -6.06
N TYR A 104 15.12 17.71 -6.51
CA TYR A 104 13.83 18.31 -6.17
C TYR A 104 12.67 17.41 -6.62
N ALA A 105 12.71 16.92 -7.86
CA ALA A 105 11.70 16.01 -8.40
C ALA A 105 11.66 14.67 -7.65
N LEU A 106 12.83 14.08 -7.34
CA LEU A 106 12.92 12.85 -6.54
C LEU A 106 12.29 13.02 -5.16
N PHE A 107 12.57 14.13 -4.47
CA PHE A 107 11.97 14.42 -3.17
C PHE A 107 10.45 14.57 -3.27
N LEU A 108 9.94 15.31 -4.26
CA LEU A 108 8.50 15.47 -4.48
C LEU A 108 7.81 14.15 -4.81
N LEU A 109 8.39 13.34 -5.71
CA LEU A 109 7.86 12.02 -6.04
C LEU A 109 7.84 11.12 -4.80
N LEU A 110 8.87 11.18 -3.96
CA LEU A 110 8.94 10.39 -2.72
C LEU A 110 7.88 10.84 -1.72
N ALA A 111 7.69 12.16 -1.55
CA ALA A 111 6.66 12.74 -0.69
C ALA A 111 5.25 12.35 -1.14
N LEU A 112 4.95 12.47 -2.44
CA LEU A 112 3.67 12.05 -3.03
C LEU A 112 3.45 10.56 -2.86
N SER A 113 4.47 9.75 -3.14
CA SER A 113 4.43 8.30 -2.94
C SER A 113 4.17 7.93 -1.47
N GLY A 114 4.74 8.66 -0.52
CA GLY A 114 4.48 8.49 0.92
C GLY A 114 3.03 8.78 1.30
N ILE A 115 2.42 9.83 0.73
CA ILE A 115 1.00 10.17 0.93
C ILE A 115 0.09 9.07 0.38
N VAL A 116 0.39 8.56 -0.83
CA VAL A 116 -0.31 7.41 -1.42
C VAL A 116 -0.19 6.19 -0.53
N GLY A 117 1.01 5.90 0.00
CA GLY A 117 1.24 4.82 0.96
C GLY A 117 0.39 4.94 2.23
N LEU A 118 0.23 6.15 2.77
CA LEU A 118 -0.63 6.40 3.92
C LEU A 118 -2.10 6.09 3.59
N TYR A 119 -2.58 6.52 2.43
CA TYR A 119 -3.94 6.22 1.97
C TYR A 119 -4.16 4.71 1.80
N LEU A 120 -3.23 4.00 1.16
CA LEU A 120 -3.30 2.56 0.96
C LEU A 120 -3.25 1.78 2.28
N SER A 121 -2.36 2.16 3.20
CA SER A 121 -2.22 1.50 4.51
C SER A 121 -3.46 1.59 5.39
N ARG A 122 -4.34 2.56 5.15
CA ARG A 122 -5.61 2.72 5.87
C ARG A 122 -6.79 2.10 5.12
N SER A 123 -6.83 2.26 3.80
CA SER A 123 -7.95 1.79 2.98
C SER A 123 -7.96 0.28 2.79
N VAL A 124 -6.78 -0.36 2.68
CA VAL A 124 -6.68 -1.80 2.41
C VAL A 124 -7.15 -2.64 3.60
N PRO A 125 -6.59 -2.52 4.83
CA PRO A 125 -7.01 -3.38 5.95
C PRO A 125 -8.52 -3.29 6.24
N ASN A 126 -9.07 -2.07 6.24
CA ASN A 126 -10.51 -1.87 6.42
C ASN A 126 -11.32 -2.59 5.33
N SER A 127 -10.89 -2.50 4.07
CA SER A 127 -11.58 -3.15 2.97
C SER A 127 -11.53 -4.68 3.02
N LEU A 128 -10.45 -5.24 3.58
CA LEU A 128 -10.28 -6.68 3.74
C LEU A 128 -11.12 -7.22 4.91
N ALA A 129 -11.25 -6.44 6.00
CA ALA A 129 -12.08 -6.79 7.14
C ALA A 129 -13.57 -6.88 6.79
N ASP A 130 -14.02 -6.12 5.80
CA ASP A 130 -15.40 -6.15 5.30
C ASP A 130 -15.71 -7.44 4.49
N ARG A 131 -14.69 -8.21 4.05
CA ARG A 131 -14.85 -9.34 3.12
C ARG A 131 -14.11 -10.60 3.57
N GLY A 132 -14.88 -11.53 4.16
CA GLY A 132 -14.44 -12.88 4.48
C GLY A 132 -13.37 -12.96 5.57
N SER A 133 -12.69 -14.10 5.66
CA SER A 133 -11.58 -14.31 6.61
C SER A 133 -10.27 -13.73 6.05
N GLU A 134 -9.36 -13.31 6.94
CA GLU A 134 -8.05 -12.79 6.54
C GLU A 134 -7.22 -13.90 5.85
N VAL A 135 -7.02 -13.76 4.54
CA VAL A 135 -6.18 -14.67 3.75
C VAL A 135 -4.79 -14.07 3.57
N ILE A 136 -3.75 -14.85 3.86
CA ILE A 136 -2.35 -14.47 3.63
C ILE A 136 -2.06 -14.51 2.12
N PHE A 137 -1.47 -13.44 1.57
CA PHE A 137 -1.18 -13.29 0.13
C PHE A 137 -0.55 -14.53 -0.52
N GLU A 138 0.45 -15.11 0.14
CA GLU A 138 1.23 -16.25 -0.37
C GLU A 138 0.39 -17.53 -0.50
N ARG A 139 -0.72 -17.63 0.25
CA ARG A 139 -1.62 -18.79 0.20
C ARG A 139 -2.72 -18.65 -0.84
N ILE A 140 -2.94 -17.45 -1.40
CA ILE A 140 -3.99 -17.18 -2.38
C ILE A 140 -3.92 -18.12 -3.59
N PRO A 141 -2.76 -18.38 -4.22
CA PRO A 141 -2.70 -19.29 -5.37
C PRO A 141 -3.14 -20.72 -5.03
N ARG A 142 -2.87 -21.18 -3.79
CA ARG A 142 -3.27 -22.51 -3.32
C ARG A 142 -4.78 -22.59 -3.12
N PHE A 143 -5.37 -21.65 -2.36
CA PHE A 143 -6.81 -21.61 -2.15
C PHE A 143 -7.60 -21.49 -3.45
N ARG A 144 -7.06 -20.75 -4.43
CA ARG A 144 -7.68 -20.64 -5.75
C ARG A 144 -7.76 -21.98 -6.47
N ARG A 145 -6.67 -22.76 -6.44
CA ARG A 145 -6.65 -24.12 -7.03
C ARG A 145 -7.65 -25.02 -6.31
N GLU A 146 -7.67 -25.01 -4.98
CA GLU A 146 -8.62 -25.79 -4.18
C GLU A 146 -10.09 -25.44 -4.52
N LEU A 147 -10.42 -24.16 -4.70
CA LEU A 147 -11.75 -23.73 -5.15
C LEU A 147 -12.06 -24.20 -6.59
N SER A 148 -11.10 -24.08 -7.50
CA SER A 148 -11.27 -24.54 -8.88
C SER A 148 -11.47 -26.05 -8.96
N ASP A 149 -10.74 -26.83 -8.18
CA ASP A 149 -10.83 -28.28 -8.17
C ASP A 149 -12.15 -28.76 -7.56
N ARG A 150 -12.63 -28.09 -6.50
CA ARG A 150 -13.98 -28.33 -5.94
C ARG A 150 -15.07 -28.02 -6.95
N ALA A 151 -14.99 -26.89 -7.65
CA ALA A 151 -15.98 -26.52 -8.66
C ALA A 151 -16.04 -27.55 -9.81
N LYS A 152 -14.88 -28.05 -10.26
CA LYS A 152 -14.81 -29.14 -11.25
C LYS A 152 -15.43 -30.43 -10.73
N ALA A 153 -15.12 -30.82 -9.50
CA ALA A 153 -15.65 -32.05 -8.91
C ALA A 153 -17.18 -32.02 -8.81
N LEU A 154 -17.76 -30.88 -8.42
CA LEU A 154 -19.22 -30.69 -8.37
C LEU A 154 -19.88 -30.82 -9.74
N VAL A 155 -19.27 -30.22 -10.76
CA VAL A 155 -19.77 -30.30 -12.14
C VAL A 155 -19.70 -31.74 -12.67
N LEU A 156 -18.59 -32.44 -12.42
CA LEU A 156 -18.45 -33.86 -12.81
C LEU A 156 -19.48 -34.73 -12.10
N GLN A 157 -19.70 -34.52 -10.81
CA GLN A 157 -20.72 -35.22 -10.03
C GLN A 157 -22.14 -34.99 -10.60
N SER A 158 -22.43 -33.77 -11.07
CA SER A 158 -23.71 -33.46 -11.72
C SER A 158 -23.95 -34.32 -12.97
N ILE A 159 -22.91 -34.48 -13.80
CA ILE A 159 -22.98 -35.28 -15.03
C ILE A 159 -23.20 -36.75 -14.69
N GLU A 160 -22.41 -37.29 -13.75
CA GLU A 160 -22.49 -38.71 -13.36
C GLU A 160 -23.83 -39.10 -12.74
N LYS A 161 -24.41 -38.23 -11.90
CA LYS A 161 -25.65 -38.53 -11.16
C LYS A 161 -26.92 -38.20 -11.93
N HIS A 162 -26.91 -37.17 -12.77
CA HIS A 162 -28.13 -36.61 -13.34
C HIS A 162 -28.16 -36.63 -14.88
N GLY A 163 -27.04 -36.94 -15.54
CA GLY A 163 -26.96 -37.05 -17.01
C GLY A 163 -27.18 -35.73 -17.76
N SER A 164 -27.26 -34.60 -17.05
CA SER A 164 -27.51 -33.28 -17.61
C SER A 164 -26.20 -32.50 -17.77
N SER A 165 -26.02 -31.87 -18.93
CA SER A 165 -24.81 -31.10 -19.27
C SER A 165 -24.90 -29.62 -18.90
N ILE A 166 -26.06 -29.11 -18.46
CA ILE A 166 -26.31 -27.66 -18.33
C ILE A 166 -25.27 -26.97 -17.43
N LEU A 167 -24.99 -27.52 -16.25
CA LEU A 167 -24.00 -26.96 -15.32
C LEU A 167 -22.55 -27.14 -15.83
N SER A 168 -22.29 -28.18 -16.61
CA SER A 168 -20.99 -28.43 -17.24
C SER A 168 -20.70 -27.45 -18.38
N ASP A 169 -21.72 -27.14 -19.17
CA ASP A 169 -21.65 -26.17 -20.26
C ASP A 169 -21.43 -24.77 -19.68
N PHE A 170 -22.17 -24.40 -18.62
CA PHE A 170 -21.94 -23.15 -17.89
C PHE A 170 -20.52 -23.07 -17.30
N TYR A 171 -20.03 -24.17 -16.70
CA TYR A 171 -18.68 -24.22 -16.16
C TYR A 171 -17.64 -23.97 -17.25
N SER A 172 -17.72 -24.70 -18.36
CA SER A 172 -16.73 -24.66 -19.42
C SER A 172 -16.75 -23.33 -20.18
N MET A 173 -17.94 -22.76 -20.42
CA MET A 173 -18.09 -21.50 -21.16
C MET A 173 -17.72 -20.27 -20.33
N ARG A 174 -18.00 -20.27 -19.02
CA ARG A 174 -17.90 -19.05 -18.20
C ARG A 174 -17.06 -19.20 -16.94
N LEU A 175 -17.28 -20.27 -16.18
CA LEU A 175 -16.67 -20.41 -14.86
C LEU A 175 -15.20 -20.84 -14.91
N ALA A 176 -14.79 -21.59 -15.94
CA ALA A 176 -13.44 -22.11 -16.09
C ALA A 176 -12.40 -20.97 -16.20
N ASP A 177 -12.66 -19.96 -17.04
CA ASP A 177 -11.77 -18.80 -17.17
C ASP A 177 -11.75 -17.97 -15.88
N PHE A 178 -12.91 -17.76 -15.24
CA PHE A 178 -13.02 -17.05 -13.96
C PHE A 178 -12.22 -17.74 -12.83
N MET A 179 -12.25 -19.08 -12.78
CA MET A 179 -11.57 -19.87 -11.76
C MET A 179 -10.05 -19.99 -12.00
N SER A 180 -9.60 -19.97 -13.25
CA SER A 180 -8.20 -20.23 -13.61
C SER A 180 -7.22 -19.13 -13.19
N ARG A 181 -7.64 -17.86 -13.27
CA ARG A 181 -6.79 -16.67 -13.08
C ARG A 181 -7.46 -15.63 -12.17
N PRO A 182 -6.68 -14.71 -11.58
CA PRO A 182 -7.27 -13.53 -10.94
C PRO A 182 -7.99 -12.69 -12.00
N GLN A 183 -9.27 -12.42 -11.79
CA GLN A 183 -10.08 -11.63 -12.72
C GLN A 183 -10.46 -10.29 -12.11
N HIS A 184 -10.99 -9.40 -12.95
CA HIS A 184 -11.64 -8.16 -12.52
C HIS A 184 -10.83 -7.27 -11.56
N LEU A 185 -9.50 -7.25 -11.67
CA LEU A 185 -8.60 -6.46 -10.80
C LEU A 185 -9.01 -4.98 -10.70
N GLY A 186 -9.39 -4.37 -11.82
CA GLY A 186 -9.87 -2.98 -11.85
C GLY A 186 -11.21 -2.79 -11.11
N ALA A 187 -12.12 -3.75 -11.22
CA ALA A 187 -13.39 -3.72 -10.50
C ALA A 187 -13.16 -3.85 -8.99
N HIS A 188 -12.27 -4.75 -8.56
CA HIS A 188 -11.91 -4.91 -7.15
C HIS A 188 -11.18 -3.68 -6.58
N LEU A 189 -10.41 -2.94 -7.40
CA LEU A 189 -9.78 -1.68 -7.00
C LEU A 189 -10.81 -0.60 -6.64
N ILE A 190 -11.98 -0.59 -7.29
CA ILE A 190 -13.09 0.34 -7.03
C ILE A 190 -14.15 -0.27 -6.10
N ARG A 191 -13.95 -1.51 -5.62
CA ARG A 191 -14.93 -2.29 -4.82
C ARG A 191 -16.26 -2.54 -5.57
N SER A 192 -16.20 -2.68 -6.88
CA SER A 192 -17.37 -2.99 -7.70
C SER A 192 -17.76 -4.46 -7.55
N GLU A 193 -19.03 -4.72 -7.27
CA GLU A 193 -19.60 -6.07 -7.17
C GLU A 193 -20.24 -6.54 -8.49
N ARG A 194 -20.26 -5.68 -9.50
CA ARG A 194 -20.95 -5.94 -10.77
C ARG A 194 -20.49 -7.23 -11.47
N PRO A 195 -19.19 -7.52 -11.59
CA PRO A 195 -18.75 -8.74 -12.29
C PRO A 195 -19.24 -10.01 -11.60
N ARG A 196 -19.16 -10.05 -10.26
CA ARG A 196 -19.72 -11.15 -9.46
C ARG A 196 -21.22 -11.28 -9.67
N GLN A 197 -21.96 -10.17 -9.58
CA GLN A 197 -23.41 -10.17 -9.76
C GLN A 197 -23.81 -10.66 -11.16
N GLN A 198 -23.05 -10.32 -12.20
CA GLN A 198 -23.29 -10.84 -13.56
C GLN A 198 -23.11 -12.36 -13.64
N ILE A 199 -22.06 -12.92 -13.02
CA ILE A 199 -21.84 -14.37 -13.01
C ILE A 199 -22.96 -15.07 -12.24
N LEU A 200 -23.36 -14.53 -11.10
CA LEU A 200 -24.44 -15.08 -10.28
C LEU A 200 -25.80 -15.01 -10.98
N HIS A 201 -26.11 -13.88 -11.62
CA HIS A 201 -27.35 -13.70 -12.38
C HIS A 201 -27.45 -14.70 -13.54
N ASP A 202 -26.34 -14.96 -14.23
CA ASP A 202 -26.36 -15.90 -15.36
C ASP A 202 -26.44 -17.36 -14.90
N LEU A 203 -25.96 -17.67 -13.68
CA LEU A 203 -26.21 -18.97 -13.04
C LEU A 203 -27.68 -19.09 -12.59
N GLU A 204 -28.25 -18.03 -12.00
CA GLU A 204 -29.65 -17.97 -11.58
C GLU A 204 -30.63 -18.10 -12.77
N ALA A 205 -30.27 -17.56 -13.94
CA ALA A 205 -31.05 -17.71 -15.17
C ALA A 205 -31.20 -19.18 -15.63
N LEU A 206 -30.31 -20.07 -15.16
CA LEU A 206 -30.38 -21.51 -15.41
C LEU A 206 -31.31 -22.24 -14.45
N ASP A 207 -31.66 -21.66 -13.28
CA ASP A 207 -32.39 -22.32 -12.19
C ASP A 207 -33.76 -22.92 -12.62
N ARG A 208 -34.40 -22.29 -13.60
CA ARG A 208 -35.66 -22.77 -14.22
C ARG A 208 -35.51 -24.08 -15.01
N TYR A 209 -34.29 -24.42 -15.43
CA TYR A 209 -33.97 -25.63 -16.19
C TYR A 209 -33.32 -26.72 -15.32
N LEU A 210 -33.02 -26.42 -14.06
CA LEU A 210 -32.37 -27.34 -13.14
C LEU A 210 -33.40 -28.18 -12.37
N SER A 211 -33.11 -29.46 -12.22
CA SER A 211 -33.78 -30.36 -11.26
C SER A 211 -33.46 -29.97 -9.81
N GLU A 212 -34.23 -30.46 -8.83
CA GLU A 212 -34.00 -30.13 -7.41
C GLU A 212 -32.58 -30.48 -6.93
N SER A 213 -32.01 -31.60 -7.39
CA SER A 213 -30.64 -32.00 -7.08
C SER A 213 -29.60 -31.09 -7.75
N GLU A 214 -29.82 -30.66 -8.99
CA GLU A 214 -28.93 -29.71 -9.67
C GLU A 214 -28.98 -28.32 -9.03
N ARG A 215 -30.13 -27.90 -8.48
CA ARG A 215 -30.23 -26.67 -7.70
C ARG A 215 -29.39 -26.69 -6.43
N GLU A 216 -29.16 -27.86 -5.83
CA GLU A 216 -28.21 -28.00 -4.73
C GLU A 216 -26.77 -27.74 -5.19
N ILE A 217 -26.38 -28.33 -6.32
CA ILE A 217 -25.05 -28.12 -6.93
C ILE A 217 -24.87 -26.65 -7.34
N ALA A 218 -25.89 -26.03 -7.93
CA ALA A 218 -25.86 -24.61 -8.31
C ALA A 218 -25.69 -23.70 -7.09
N ARG A 219 -26.36 -23.99 -5.97
CA ARG A 219 -26.15 -23.25 -4.70
C ARG A 219 -24.72 -23.40 -4.18
N GLU A 220 -24.13 -24.58 -4.30
CA GLU A 220 -22.73 -24.78 -3.92
C GLU A 220 -21.76 -24.03 -4.86
N LEU A 221 -22.03 -24.02 -6.17
CA LEU A 221 -21.28 -23.20 -7.13
C LEU A 221 -21.39 -21.70 -6.82
N THR A 222 -22.56 -21.20 -6.43
CA THR A 222 -22.74 -19.81 -5.96
C THR A 222 -21.83 -19.49 -4.77
N SER A 223 -21.73 -20.40 -3.80
CA SER A 223 -20.82 -20.25 -2.66
C SER A 223 -19.35 -20.21 -3.10
N LEU A 224 -18.95 -21.10 -4.01
CA LEU A 224 -17.58 -21.11 -4.55
C LEU A 224 -17.24 -19.86 -5.36
N ILE A 225 -18.19 -19.32 -6.14
CA ILE A 225 -18.04 -18.05 -6.86
C ILE A 225 -17.82 -16.90 -5.88
N GLY A 226 -18.59 -16.84 -4.79
CA GLY A 226 -18.41 -15.83 -3.74
C GLY A 226 -17.04 -15.92 -3.08
N GLN A 227 -16.62 -17.12 -2.69
CA GLN A 227 -15.29 -17.35 -2.09
C GLN A 227 -14.16 -16.95 -3.04
N LYS A 228 -14.30 -17.23 -4.35
CA LYS A 228 -13.32 -16.85 -5.37
C LYS A 228 -13.27 -15.33 -5.58
N ASP A 229 -14.41 -14.65 -5.61
CA ASP A 229 -14.51 -13.18 -5.73
C ASP A 229 -13.80 -12.49 -4.55
N ASP A 230 -14.05 -12.96 -3.33
CA ASP A 230 -13.37 -12.44 -2.15
C ASP A 230 -11.86 -12.71 -2.21
N LEU A 231 -11.45 -13.90 -2.67
CA LEU A 231 -10.04 -14.23 -2.83
C LEU A 231 -9.32 -13.33 -3.84
N ASP A 232 -9.95 -13.02 -4.97
CA ASP A 232 -9.43 -12.10 -5.99
C ASP A 232 -9.39 -10.64 -5.49
N PHE A 233 -10.36 -10.25 -4.66
CA PHE A 233 -10.35 -8.97 -3.97
C PHE A 233 -9.14 -8.85 -3.02
N HIS A 234 -8.90 -9.88 -2.19
CA HIS A 234 -7.73 -9.97 -1.32
C HIS A 234 -6.42 -9.89 -2.13
N TYR A 235 -6.33 -10.64 -3.23
CA TYR A 235 -5.17 -10.61 -4.13
C TYR A 235 -4.89 -9.20 -4.67
N THR A 236 -5.93 -8.53 -5.17
CA THR A 236 -5.81 -7.20 -5.75
C THR A 236 -5.35 -6.19 -4.70
N ARG A 237 -6.04 -6.14 -3.55
CA ARG A 237 -5.79 -5.14 -2.51
C ARG A 237 -4.42 -5.30 -1.84
N GLN A 238 -4.05 -6.54 -1.53
CA GLN A 238 -2.73 -6.83 -0.96
C GLN A 238 -1.62 -6.63 -2.00
N GLY A 239 -1.88 -6.95 -3.27
CA GLY A 239 -0.96 -6.73 -4.38
C GLY A 239 -0.59 -5.25 -4.57
N ILE A 240 -1.56 -4.34 -4.45
CA ILE A 240 -1.33 -2.89 -4.55
C ILE A 240 -0.39 -2.39 -3.46
N LEU A 241 -0.51 -2.89 -2.22
CA LEU A 241 0.42 -2.55 -1.15
C LEU A 241 1.85 -3.01 -1.46
N LYS A 242 2.00 -4.23 -2.00
CA LYS A 242 3.30 -4.76 -2.41
C LYS A 242 3.90 -3.97 -3.56
N LEU A 243 3.08 -3.60 -4.56
CA LEU A 243 3.49 -2.77 -5.69
C LEU A 243 3.93 -1.37 -5.25
N TRP A 244 3.20 -0.76 -4.32
CA TRP A 244 3.58 0.53 -3.74
C TRP A 244 4.94 0.45 -3.03
N LEU A 245 5.17 -0.57 -2.20
CA LEU A 245 6.47 -0.78 -1.55
C LEU A 245 7.60 -0.97 -2.58
N PHE A 246 7.33 -1.72 -3.66
CA PHE A 246 8.28 -1.95 -4.74
C PHE A 246 8.67 -0.66 -5.46
N ALA A 247 7.78 0.33 -5.60
CA ALA A 247 8.11 1.62 -6.19
C ALA A 247 8.74 2.61 -5.20
N HIS A 248 8.22 2.67 -3.97
CA HIS A 248 8.63 3.63 -2.95
C HIS A 248 10.05 3.39 -2.43
N ILE A 249 10.45 2.13 -2.26
CA ILE A 249 11.75 1.76 -1.70
C ILE A 249 12.92 2.13 -2.65
N PRO A 250 12.91 1.76 -3.95
CA PRO A 250 13.95 2.19 -4.89
C PRO A 250 14.06 3.70 -5.01
N LEU A 251 12.92 4.41 -5.02
CA LEU A 251 12.89 5.87 -5.06
C LEU A 251 13.59 6.48 -3.83
N THR A 252 13.44 5.86 -2.66
CA THR A 252 14.16 6.27 -1.44
C THR A 252 15.67 6.10 -1.61
N TYR A 253 16.13 4.98 -2.18
CA TYR A 253 17.56 4.77 -2.42
C TYR A 253 18.14 5.74 -3.46
N MET A 254 17.40 6.04 -4.52
CA MET A 254 17.77 7.06 -5.50
C MET A 254 17.94 8.43 -4.83
N LEU A 255 16.96 8.84 -4.01
CA LEU A 255 17.04 10.10 -3.26
C LEU A 255 18.28 10.12 -2.35
N LEU A 256 18.59 9.04 -1.65
CA LEU A 256 19.75 8.97 -0.76
C LEU A 256 21.08 9.13 -1.50
N ILE A 257 21.22 8.48 -2.66
CA ILE A 257 22.44 8.61 -3.48
C ILE A 257 22.62 10.06 -3.95
N PHE A 258 21.55 10.67 -4.47
CA PHE A 258 21.59 12.06 -4.91
C PHE A 258 21.82 13.03 -3.74
N LEU A 259 21.29 12.72 -2.55
CA LEU A 259 21.49 13.53 -1.35
C LEU A 259 22.96 13.52 -0.90
N VAL A 260 23.62 12.36 -0.93
CA VAL A 260 25.06 12.28 -0.65
C VAL A 260 25.86 13.09 -1.67
N ALA A 261 25.56 12.92 -2.96
CA ALA A 261 26.20 13.70 -4.02
C ALA A 261 25.97 15.21 -3.84
N HIS A 262 24.77 15.61 -3.43
CA HIS A 262 24.44 17.01 -3.16
C HIS A 262 25.25 17.58 -2.01
N VAL A 263 25.36 16.86 -0.88
CA VAL A 263 26.20 17.28 0.25
C VAL A 263 27.65 17.44 -0.19
N VAL A 264 28.22 16.47 -0.90
CA VAL A 264 29.60 16.54 -1.42
C VAL A 264 29.78 17.75 -2.33
N LEU A 265 28.85 17.99 -3.25
CA LEU A 265 28.91 19.12 -4.19
C LEU A 265 28.85 20.46 -3.45
N VAL A 266 27.91 20.62 -2.51
CA VAL A 266 27.81 21.84 -1.71
C VAL A 266 29.11 22.11 -0.96
N TYR A 267 29.71 21.10 -0.30
CA TYR A 267 30.97 21.31 0.43
C TYR A 267 32.17 21.53 -0.50
N ALA A 268 32.25 20.84 -1.64
CA ALA A 268 33.34 20.97 -2.61
C ALA A 268 33.35 22.35 -3.27
N PHE A 269 32.17 22.91 -3.59
CA PHE A 269 32.05 24.20 -4.28
C PHE A 269 31.80 25.39 -3.35
N ALA A 270 31.30 25.18 -2.13
CA ALA A 270 31.21 26.25 -1.12
C ALA A 270 32.58 26.58 -0.50
N GLY A 271 33.48 25.59 -0.37
CA GLY A 271 34.85 25.80 0.12
C GLY A 271 35.78 26.51 -0.87
N THR A 272 35.38 26.68 -2.13
CA THR A 272 36.16 27.38 -3.17
C THR A 272 35.84 28.87 -3.31
N ILE A 273 34.88 29.41 -2.53
CA ILE A 273 34.46 30.82 -2.60
C ILE A 273 34.68 31.56 -1.27
N SER A 274 35.49 31.00 -0.36
CA SER A 274 35.96 31.67 0.87
C SER A 274 37.38 32.18 0.72
#